data_AF-A0A940BRU0-F1
#
_entry.id   AF-A0A940BRU0-F1
#
_cell.length_a   1.000
_cell.length_b   1.000
_cell.length_c   1.000
_cell.angle_alpha   90.00
_cell.angle_beta   90.00
_cell.angle_gamma   90.00
#
_symmetry.space_group_name_H-M   'P 1'
#
loop_
_entity.id
_entity.type
_entity.pdbx_description
1 polymer ?
#
loop_
_entity_poly.entity_id
_entity_poly.type
_entity_poly.pdbx_seq_one_letter_code
_entity_poly.pdbx_strand_id
1 'polypeptide(L)'
;MKKRFFIIAMVILLGILAALIVIGIRSSRKNDDLFADSEYPISYTIKNGIITIKLDGHRTPDLPWEVRIADESIVSVTQKSSGRDTKDTYIVMPKAAGTTRVNFVKSMNISGTAVEIANINLPLYITSSGNSFDTSCLEEPYLVKGPEVISEGSDHPVILNDTGALMGDIYFVNGKGDWTLDSPDGVAVFDYKSDNGNDYVNITRGSASGDGTSEGAVVNNSEIILSSSSLKKNEKLKVTYNNDGSVSLSRVTTN
;
A
#
# COMPACT_ATOMS: atom_id res chain seq x y z
N MET A 1 -25.53 26.22 58.18
CA MET A 1 -25.98 25.22 57.17
C MET A 1 -25.37 25.40 55.78
N LYS A 2 -25.10 26.64 55.30
CA LYS A 2 -24.60 26.90 53.93
C LYS A 2 -23.25 26.24 53.55
N LYS A 3 -22.28 26.14 54.48
CA LYS A 3 -20.96 25.52 54.19
C LYS A 3 -21.02 24.01 53.89
N ARG A 4 -21.90 23.27 54.56
CA ARG A 4 -22.03 21.81 54.34
C ARG A 4 -22.71 21.50 52.99
N PHE A 5 -23.63 22.35 52.56
CA PHE A 5 -24.32 22.21 51.27
C PHE A 5 -23.36 22.46 50.09
N PHE A 6 -22.45 23.44 50.22
CA PHE A 6 -21.47 23.76 49.19
C PHE A 6 -20.47 22.64 48.94
N ILE A 7 -20.01 21.97 50.01
CA ILE A 7 -19.07 20.84 49.90
C ILE A 7 -19.73 19.65 49.19
N ILE A 8 -20.99 19.33 49.53
CA ILE A 8 -21.72 18.22 48.89
C ILE A 8 -21.93 18.50 47.40
N ALA A 9 -22.32 19.73 47.02
CA ALA A 9 -22.49 20.12 45.62
C ALA A 9 -21.17 20.03 44.83
N MET A 10 -20.05 20.42 45.42
CA MET A 10 -18.73 20.36 44.78
C MET A 10 -18.25 18.92 44.55
N VAL A 11 -18.51 18.01 45.50
CA VAL A 11 -18.17 16.58 45.36
C VAL A 11 -19.01 15.92 44.27
N ILE A 12 -20.30 16.23 44.17
CA ILE A 12 -21.17 15.73 43.10
C ILE A 12 -20.69 16.27 41.73
N LEU A 13 -20.34 17.55 41.64
CA LEU A 13 -19.84 18.15 40.40
C LEU A 13 -18.53 17.50 39.93
N LEU A 14 -17.59 17.24 40.86
CA LEU A 14 -16.34 16.54 40.57
C LEU A 14 -16.57 15.09 40.17
N GLY A 15 -17.54 14.41 40.78
CA GLY A 15 -17.94 13.04 40.40
C GLY A 15 -18.52 12.97 38.99
N ILE A 16 -19.37 13.94 38.61
CA ILE A 16 -19.92 14.05 37.25
C ILE A 16 -18.80 14.35 36.24
N LEU A 17 -17.88 15.26 36.58
CA LEU A 17 -16.75 15.60 35.70
C LEU A 17 -15.82 14.40 35.48
N ALA A 18 -15.51 13.64 36.54
CA ALA A 18 -14.72 12.41 36.44
C ALA A 18 -15.43 11.33 35.61
N ALA A 19 -16.75 11.17 35.77
CA ALA A 19 -17.54 10.24 34.96
C ALA A 19 -17.56 10.64 33.47
N LEU A 20 -17.70 11.93 33.16
CA LEU A 20 -17.65 12.46 31.79
C LEU A 20 -16.27 12.26 31.13
N ILE A 21 -15.18 12.44 31.89
CA ILE A 21 -13.82 12.17 31.42
C ILE A 21 -13.63 10.67 31.13
N VAL A 22 -14.12 9.78 32.01
CA VAL A 22 -14.04 8.32 31.82
C VAL A 22 -14.89 7.86 30.62
N ILE A 23 -16.07 8.44 30.41
CA ILE A 23 -16.92 8.14 29.24
C ILE A 23 -16.24 8.64 27.94
N GLY A 24 -15.61 9.82 27.96
CA GLY A 24 -14.88 10.37 26.81
C GLY A 24 -13.58 9.63 26.46
N ILE A 25 -12.96 8.93 27.42
CA ILE A 25 -11.77 8.08 27.19
C ILE A 25 -12.17 6.69 26.65
N ARG A 26 -13.35 6.17 27.00
CA ARG A 26 -13.81 4.83 26.58
C ARG A 26 -14.25 4.70 25.12
N SER A 27 -14.44 5.78 24.37
CA SER A 27 -14.90 5.71 22.97
C SER A 27 -13.79 5.80 21.92
N SER A 28 -12.53 5.99 22.33
CA SER A 28 -11.41 6.09 21.38
C SER A 28 -10.92 4.69 20.99
N ARG A 29 -11.19 4.26 19.76
CA ARG A 29 -10.55 3.08 19.18
C ARG A 29 -9.23 3.51 18.56
N LYS A 30 -8.12 2.97 19.05
CA LYS A 30 -6.77 3.25 18.57
C LYS A 30 -6.20 1.98 17.97
N ASN A 31 -5.61 2.08 16.78
CA ASN A 31 -4.78 1.04 16.23
C ASN A 31 -3.41 1.65 15.95
N ASP A 32 -2.43 1.21 16.74
CA ASP A 32 -1.06 1.65 16.66
C ASP A 32 -0.31 0.66 15.77
N ASP A 33 0.28 1.18 14.69
CA ASP A 33 1.24 0.48 13.84
C ASP A 33 0.68 -0.66 12.99
N LEU A 34 -0.34 -0.35 12.19
CA LEU A 34 -0.67 -1.20 11.05
C LEU A 34 0.48 -1.17 10.04
N PHE A 35 0.85 -2.36 9.56
CA PHE A 35 1.95 -2.58 8.62
C PHE A 35 3.30 -2.04 9.15
N ALA A 36 3.57 -2.22 10.44
CA ALA A 36 4.83 -1.78 11.08
C ALA A 36 6.08 -2.26 10.32
N ASP A 37 6.02 -3.47 9.74
CA ASP A 37 7.12 -4.08 8.98
C ASP A 37 7.14 -3.69 7.48
N SER A 38 6.20 -2.86 7.04
CA SER A 38 6.14 -2.38 5.65
C SER A 38 6.93 -1.09 5.45
N GLU A 39 7.17 -0.75 4.18
CA GLU A 39 7.75 0.55 3.81
C GLU A 39 6.80 1.74 4.06
N TYR A 40 5.52 1.48 4.32
CA TYR A 40 4.46 2.48 4.45
C TYR A 40 3.56 2.20 5.68
N PRO A 41 4.11 2.25 6.90
CA PRO A 41 3.32 2.00 8.10
C PRO A 41 2.26 3.08 8.30
N ILE A 42 1.13 2.68 8.88
CA ILE A 42 0.02 3.59 9.18
C ILE A 42 -0.44 3.42 10.62
N SER A 43 -1.02 4.48 11.17
CA SER A 43 -1.78 4.39 12.42
C SER A 43 -3.05 5.22 12.29
N TYR A 44 -4.10 4.83 13.01
CA TYR A 44 -5.32 5.62 13.05
C TYR A 44 -5.98 5.59 14.41
N THR A 45 -6.76 6.64 14.66
CA THR A 45 -7.59 6.77 15.85
C THR A 45 -8.97 7.23 15.43
N ILE A 46 -10.01 6.57 15.94
CA ILE A 46 -11.40 6.98 15.75
C ILE A 46 -11.90 7.60 17.05
N LYS A 47 -12.35 8.86 16.99
CA LYS A 47 -12.93 9.58 18.12
C LYS A 47 -14.14 10.39 17.64
N ASN A 48 -15.30 10.14 18.25
CA ASN A 48 -16.56 10.82 17.92
C ASN A 48 -16.90 10.72 16.41
N GLY A 49 -16.73 9.53 15.82
CA GLY A 49 -16.93 9.31 14.38
C GLY A 49 -15.86 9.91 13.46
N ILE A 50 -14.91 10.68 13.97
CA ILE A 50 -13.83 11.26 13.18
C ILE A 50 -12.61 10.34 13.22
N ILE A 51 -12.07 10.02 12.05
CA ILE A 51 -10.82 9.26 11.93
C ILE A 51 -9.67 10.23 11.77
N THR A 52 -8.66 10.13 12.62
CA THR A 52 -7.34 10.73 12.39
C THR A 52 -6.39 9.64 11.97
N ILE A 53 -5.86 9.72 10.75
CA ILE A 53 -4.91 8.77 10.20
C ILE A 53 -3.54 9.44 10.05
N LYS A 54 -2.48 8.72 10.38
CA LYS A 54 -1.10 9.11 10.15
C LYS A 54 -0.47 8.13 9.19
N LEU A 55 0.09 8.65 8.12
CA LEU A 55 0.76 7.89 7.08
C LEU A 55 2.24 8.20 7.12
N ASP A 56 3.08 7.17 7.16
CA ASP A 56 4.51 7.31 7.06
C ASP A 56 4.96 7.05 5.62
N GLY A 57 5.59 8.06 5.01
CA GLY A 57 6.13 8.00 3.66
C GLY A 57 7.66 8.07 3.61
N HIS A 58 8.38 7.71 4.68
CA HIS A 58 9.84 7.86 4.79
C HIS A 58 10.63 7.20 3.65
N ARG A 59 10.08 6.15 3.03
CA ARG A 59 10.72 5.47 1.90
C ARG A 59 10.80 6.34 0.65
N THR A 60 9.81 7.20 0.46
CA THR A 60 9.65 8.05 -0.73
C THR A 60 9.29 9.48 -0.29
N PRO A 61 10.16 10.16 0.45
CA PRO A 61 9.84 11.42 1.13
C PRO A 61 9.34 12.51 0.18
N ASP A 62 9.77 12.48 -1.08
CA ASP A 62 9.44 13.48 -2.09
C ASP A 62 8.10 13.21 -2.81
N LEU A 63 7.49 12.03 -2.60
CA LEU A 63 6.21 11.68 -3.21
C LEU A 63 5.06 12.00 -2.23
N PRO A 64 4.11 12.88 -2.60
CA PRO A 64 2.95 13.16 -1.77
C PRO A 64 1.98 11.98 -1.77
N TRP A 65 1.17 11.87 -0.72
CA TRP A 65 0.00 11.01 -0.73
C TRP A 65 -1.15 11.69 -1.46
N GLU A 66 -1.70 11.02 -2.47
CA GLU A 66 -2.95 11.38 -3.11
C GLU A 66 -4.12 10.74 -2.34
N VAL A 67 -5.17 11.51 -2.08
CA VAL A 67 -6.39 10.99 -1.43
C VAL A 67 -7.46 10.78 -2.49
N ARG A 68 -7.98 9.55 -2.58
CA ARG A 68 -9.11 9.21 -3.45
C ARG A 68 -10.25 8.68 -2.60
N ILE A 69 -11.47 9.16 -2.84
CA ILE A 69 -12.66 8.79 -2.06
C ILE A 69 -13.68 8.18 -3.03
N ALA A 70 -14.11 6.95 -2.77
CA ALA A 70 -15.05 6.26 -3.65
C ALA A 70 -16.43 6.96 -3.69
N ASP A 71 -16.89 7.47 -2.55
CA ASP A 71 -18.11 8.27 -2.44
C ASP A 71 -17.90 9.47 -1.51
N GLU A 72 -17.69 10.65 -2.10
CA GLU A 72 -17.48 11.92 -1.41
C GLU A 72 -18.74 12.48 -0.72
N SER A 73 -19.92 11.91 -0.99
CA SER A 73 -21.14 12.30 -0.29
C SER A 73 -21.17 11.75 1.15
N ILE A 74 -20.43 10.68 1.41
CA ILE A 74 -20.39 9.98 2.71
C ILE A 74 -19.31 10.55 3.63
N VAL A 75 -18.15 10.94 3.10
CA VAL A 75 -17.03 11.48 3.89
C VAL A 75 -16.33 12.66 3.21
N SER A 76 -15.59 13.45 3.98
CA SER A 76 -14.52 14.33 3.49
C SER A 76 -13.20 13.97 4.15
N VAL A 77 -12.10 14.22 3.43
CA VAL A 77 -10.75 14.07 3.96
C VAL A 77 -10.04 15.41 3.90
N THR A 78 -9.32 15.78 4.96
CA THR A 78 -8.50 16.99 5.00
C THR A 78 -7.12 16.65 5.54
N GLN A 79 -6.07 17.07 4.82
CA GLN A 79 -4.70 16.98 5.32
C GLN A 79 -4.48 18.05 6.38
N LYS A 80 -4.12 17.64 7.60
CA LYS A 80 -3.88 18.54 8.73
C LYS A 80 -2.47 19.11 8.73
N SER A 81 -1.50 18.30 8.31
CA SER A 81 -0.10 18.67 8.26
C SER A 81 0.66 17.81 7.26
N SER A 82 1.48 18.46 6.45
CA SER A 82 2.61 17.85 5.73
C SER A 82 3.85 18.00 6.62
N GLY A 83 4.24 16.93 7.33
CA GLY A 83 5.32 17.02 8.34
C GLY A 83 6.72 17.08 7.71
N ARG A 84 7.64 17.82 8.33
CA ARG A 84 9.09 17.81 8.04
C ARG A 84 9.74 16.41 8.12
N ASP A 85 9.06 15.46 8.74
CA ASP A 85 9.56 14.12 9.08
C ASP A 85 8.79 13.02 8.34
N THR A 86 8.45 13.25 7.06
CA THR A 86 7.84 12.26 6.13
C THR A 86 6.51 11.64 6.57
N LYS A 87 5.89 12.20 7.62
CA LYS A 87 4.62 11.75 8.18
C LYS A 87 3.52 12.76 7.89
N ASP A 88 2.51 12.30 7.17
CA ASP A 88 1.33 13.08 6.86
C ASP A 88 0.17 12.69 7.79
N THR A 89 -0.60 13.68 8.24
CA THR A 89 -1.80 13.45 9.04
C THR A 89 -3.03 13.88 8.26
N TYR A 90 -4.00 12.98 8.14
CA TYR A 90 -5.29 13.24 7.51
C TYR A 90 -6.43 13.08 8.52
N ILE A 91 -7.48 13.87 8.33
CA ILE A 91 -8.72 13.81 9.10
C ILE A 91 -9.83 13.37 8.15
N VAL A 92 -10.45 12.24 8.43
CA VAL A 92 -11.65 11.75 7.72
C VAL A 92 -12.87 12.11 8.57
N MET A 93 -13.75 12.93 8.00
CA MET A 93 -14.98 13.39 8.64
C MET A 93 -16.21 12.82 7.94
N PRO A 94 -17.14 12.18 8.66
CA PRO A 94 -18.40 11.71 8.09
C PRO A 94 -19.32 12.89 7.73
N LYS A 95 -19.99 12.77 6.59
CA LYS A 95 -21.02 13.70 6.09
C LYS A 95 -22.41 13.07 6.07
N ALA A 96 -22.48 11.76 5.79
CA ALA A 96 -23.71 10.99 5.71
C ALA A 96 -23.49 9.56 6.19
N ALA A 97 -24.58 8.86 6.52
CA ALA A 97 -24.54 7.43 6.80
C ALA A 97 -24.42 6.64 5.50
N GLY A 98 -23.67 5.54 5.51
CA GLY A 98 -23.42 4.72 4.33
C GLY A 98 -22.12 3.94 4.43
N THR A 99 -21.70 3.38 3.30
CA THR A 99 -20.40 2.71 3.15
C THR A 99 -19.61 3.45 2.10
N THR A 100 -18.30 3.56 2.29
CA THR A 100 -17.39 4.17 1.32
C THR A 100 -15.98 3.63 1.52
N ARG A 101 -15.05 3.99 0.64
CA ARG A 101 -13.63 3.67 0.78
C ARG A 101 -12.82 4.95 0.59
N VAL A 102 -11.84 5.13 1.46
CA VAL A 102 -10.80 6.15 1.30
C VAL A 102 -9.51 5.43 0.94
N ASN A 103 -8.88 5.87 -0.13
CA ASN A 103 -7.61 5.38 -0.62
C ASN A 103 -6.55 6.46 -0.44
N PHE A 104 -5.40 6.09 0.13
CA PHE A 104 -4.22 6.93 0.16
C PHE A 104 -3.18 6.30 -0.75
N VAL A 105 -2.88 6.99 -1.85
CA VAL A 105 -2.08 6.45 -2.94
C VAL A 105 -0.78 7.23 -3.05
N LYS A 106 0.35 6.54 -3.10
CA LYS A 106 1.61 7.11 -3.58
C LYS A 106 1.84 6.69 -5.02
N SER A 107 2.10 7.68 -5.84
CA SER A 107 2.39 7.49 -7.25
C SER A 107 3.69 8.19 -7.61
N MET A 108 4.45 7.59 -8.52
CA MET A 108 5.63 8.20 -9.13
C MET A 108 5.46 8.25 -10.64
N ASN A 109 6.11 9.20 -11.30
CA ASN A 109 6.14 9.29 -12.75
C ASN A 109 7.46 8.73 -13.27
N ILE A 110 7.39 7.63 -14.00
CA ILE A 110 8.52 6.98 -14.66
C ILE A 110 8.41 7.27 -16.15
N SER A 111 9.20 8.22 -16.66
CA SER A 111 9.24 8.56 -18.09
C SER A 111 7.88 8.81 -18.74
N GLY A 112 6.97 9.50 -18.04
CA GLY A 112 5.61 9.80 -18.50
C GLY A 112 4.56 8.79 -18.04
N THR A 113 4.96 7.62 -17.53
CA THR A 113 4.07 6.59 -17.01
C THR A 113 3.85 6.78 -15.52
N ALA A 114 2.59 7.00 -15.10
CA ALA A 114 2.23 7.05 -13.69
C ALA A 114 2.19 5.63 -13.10
N VAL A 115 2.91 5.41 -12.01
CA VAL A 115 3.04 4.12 -11.34
C VAL A 115 2.64 4.27 -9.88
N GLU A 116 1.60 3.55 -9.46
CA GLU A 116 1.15 3.52 -8.06
C GLU A 116 2.00 2.55 -7.26
N ILE A 117 2.87 3.05 -6.38
CA ILE A 117 3.83 2.23 -5.62
C ILE A 117 3.30 1.80 -4.25
N ALA A 118 2.24 2.45 -3.76
CA ALA A 118 1.55 2.06 -2.55
C ALA A 118 0.11 2.57 -2.58
N ASN A 119 -0.83 1.73 -2.16
CA ASN A 119 -2.23 2.11 -2.00
C ASN A 119 -2.78 1.55 -0.68
N ILE A 120 -2.98 2.43 0.29
CA ILE A 120 -3.60 2.10 1.57
C ILE A 120 -5.10 2.26 1.43
N ASN A 121 -5.81 1.16 1.66
CA ASN A 121 -7.25 1.08 1.58
C ASN A 121 -7.84 1.20 2.99
N LEU A 122 -8.76 2.14 3.16
CA LEU A 122 -9.54 2.34 4.38
C LEU A 122 -11.04 2.18 4.05
N PRO A 123 -11.59 0.95 4.15
CA PRO A 123 -13.01 0.67 3.94
C PRO A 123 -13.83 1.11 5.15
N LEU A 124 -14.80 1.99 4.95
CA LEU A 124 -15.54 2.66 6.02
C LEU A 124 -17.03 2.32 6.01
N TYR A 125 -17.59 2.23 7.21
CA TYR A 125 -19.01 2.18 7.49
C TYR A 125 -19.39 3.29 8.46
N ILE A 126 -20.33 4.12 8.06
CA ILE A 126 -20.82 5.26 8.81
C ILE A 126 -22.29 5.01 9.14
N THR A 127 -22.64 5.08 10.42
CA THR A 127 -24.03 5.00 10.88
C THR A 127 -24.46 6.33 11.49
N SER A 128 -25.76 6.63 11.41
CA SER A 128 -26.34 7.75 12.12
C SER A 128 -26.84 7.29 13.49
N SER A 129 -26.38 7.97 14.55
CA SER A 129 -26.85 7.78 15.92
C SER A 129 -27.27 9.13 16.49
N GLY A 130 -28.58 9.40 16.44
CA GLY A 130 -29.13 10.70 16.81
C GLY A 130 -28.63 11.82 15.88
N ASN A 131 -28.04 12.86 16.46
CA ASN A 131 -27.46 13.99 15.73
C ASN A 131 -25.96 13.81 15.43
N SER A 132 -25.44 12.59 15.53
CA SER A 132 -24.02 12.28 15.33
C SER A 132 -23.83 11.11 14.38
N PHE A 133 -22.66 11.05 13.76
CA PHE A 133 -22.22 9.89 13.00
C PHE A 133 -21.27 9.05 13.86
N ASP A 134 -21.47 7.74 13.83
CA ASP A 134 -20.48 6.78 14.31
C ASP A 134 -19.79 6.15 13.10
N THR A 135 -18.47 5.99 13.17
CA THR A 135 -17.66 5.51 12.05
C THR A 135 -16.82 4.34 12.49
N SER A 136 -16.81 3.29 11.68
CA SER A 136 -15.99 2.10 11.86
C SER A 136 -15.39 1.66 10.53
N CYS A 137 -14.31 0.89 10.58
CA CYS A 137 -13.83 0.21 9.39
C CYS A 137 -14.70 -1.04 9.13
N LEU A 138 -15.07 -1.29 7.87
CA LEU A 138 -15.81 -2.50 7.48
C LEU A 138 -14.96 -3.77 7.66
N GLU A 139 -13.68 -3.62 7.35
CA GLU A 139 -12.63 -4.61 7.48
C GLU A 139 -11.36 -3.90 7.97
N GLU A 140 -10.32 -4.66 8.32
CA GLU A 140 -9.04 -4.06 8.68
C GLU A 140 -8.49 -3.29 7.47
N PRO A 141 -7.95 -2.07 7.66
CA PRO A 141 -7.24 -1.39 6.58
C PRO A 141 -6.18 -2.32 6.00
N TYR A 142 -5.91 -2.22 4.70
CA TYR A 142 -4.91 -3.04 4.03
C TYR A 142 -4.06 -2.20 3.07
N LEU A 143 -2.79 -2.58 2.96
CA LEU A 143 -1.85 -2.01 2.00
C LEU A 143 -1.79 -2.91 0.77
N VAL A 144 -2.03 -2.32 -0.40
CA VAL A 144 -1.65 -2.92 -1.68
C VAL A 144 -0.30 -2.32 -2.05
N LYS A 145 0.75 -3.14 -2.00
CA LYS A 145 2.08 -2.76 -2.48
C LYS A 145 2.01 -2.65 -4.00
N GLY A 146 2.57 -1.58 -4.54
CA GLY A 146 2.71 -1.41 -5.98
C GLY A 146 3.95 -2.11 -6.53
N PRO A 147 4.16 -2.01 -7.85
CA PRO A 147 5.28 -2.66 -8.51
C PRO A 147 6.62 -2.06 -8.08
N GLU A 148 7.69 -2.85 -8.19
CA GLU A 148 9.05 -2.37 -7.92
C GLU A 148 9.66 -1.74 -9.17
N VAL A 149 10.39 -0.63 -8.99
CA VAL A 149 11.07 0.06 -10.09
C VAL A 149 12.59 -0.13 -9.97
N ILE A 150 13.21 -0.52 -11.07
CA ILE A 150 14.67 -0.68 -11.22
C ILE A 150 15.16 0.42 -12.15
N SER A 151 16.18 1.14 -11.68
CA SER A 151 16.84 2.22 -12.45
C SER A 151 15.91 3.36 -12.86
N GLU A 152 15.04 3.80 -11.94
CA GLU A 152 14.06 4.89 -12.12
C GLU A 152 14.60 6.10 -12.92
N GLY A 153 15.81 6.56 -12.63
CA GLY A 153 16.41 7.74 -13.27
C GLY A 153 17.16 7.49 -14.59
N SER A 154 17.03 6.29 -15.18
CA SER A 154 17.67 5.96 -16.46
C SER A 154 16.73 6.19 -17.64
N ASP A 155 17.28 6.20 -18.87
CA ASP A 155 16.49 6.37 -20.09
C ASP A 155 15.51 5.19 -20.33
N HIS A 156 15.87 4.00 -19.83
CA HIS A 156 15.13 2.76 -19.95
C HIS A 156 14.91 2.12 -18.57
N PRO A 157 14.03 2.69 -17.71
CA PRO A 157 13.73 2.10 -16.42
C PRO A 157 12.87 0.84 -16.57
N VAL A 158 12.95 -0.05 -15.59
CA VAL A 158 12.21 -1.33 -15.58
C VAL A 158 11.26 -1.38 -14.41
N ILE A 159 10.04 -1.83 -14.65
CA ILE A 159 9.01 -2.01 -13.63
C ILE A 159 8.71 -3.51 -13.52
N LEU A 160 8.84 -4.06 -12.32
CA LEU A 160 8.45 -5.43 -11.99
C LEU A 160 6.99 -5.41 -11.56
N ASN A 161 6.11 -5.90 -12.41
CA ASN A 161 4.67 -5.83 -12.24
C ASN A 161 4.16 -7.11 -11.56
N ASP A 162 3.95 -7.05 -10.25
CA ASP A 162 3.35 -8.12 -9.44
C ASP A 162 1.84 -7.93 -9.22
N THR A 163 1.30 -6.74 -9.52
CA THR A 163 -0.10 -6.35 -9.28
C THR A 163 -1.00 -6.52 -10.50
N GLY A 164 -0.44 -6.73 -11.70
CA GLY A 164 -1.18 -6.75 -12.96
C GLY A 164 -1.66 -5.37 -13.41
N ALA A 165 -1.17 -4.29 -12.79
CA ALA A 165 -1.54 -2.91 -13.15
C ALA A 165 -0.97 -2.47 -14.51
N LEU A 166 0.14 -3.09 -14.95
CA LEU A 166 0.76 -2.87 -16.25
C LEU A 166 0.65 -4.13 -17.14
N MET A 167 1.07 -4.00 -18.40
CA MET A 167 1.12 -5.14 -19.30
C MET A 167 2.36 -6.00 -19.02
N GLY A 168 2.16 -7.31 -18.89
CA GLY A 168 3.20 -8.28 -18.61
C GLY A 168 3.85 -8.16 -17.23
N ASP A 169 4.75 -9.10 -16.94
CA ASP A 169 5.36 -9.24 -15.62
C ASP A 169 6.57 -8.32 -15.46
N ILE A 170 7.31 -8.06 -16.54
CA ILE A 170 8.39 -7.07 -16.58
C ILE A 170 8.08 -6.05 -17.66
N TYR A 171 7.99 -4.78 -17.28
CA TYR A 171 7.69 -3.68 -18.17
C TYR A 171 8.92 -2.78 -18.34
N PHE A 172 9.34 -2.54 -19.58
CA PHE A 172 10.46 -1.68 -19.94
C PHE A 172 9.93 -0.37 -20.49
N VAL A 173 10.00 0.68 -19.68
CA VAL A 173 9.50 1.99 -20.06
C VAL A 173 10.43 2.58 -21.13
N ASN A 174 9.85 3.18 -22.17
CA ASN A 174 10.57 3.63 -23.37
C ASN A 174 11.31 2.49 -24.11
N GLY A 175 10.81 1.27 -23.99
CA GLY A 175 11.38 0.09 -24.63
C GLY A 175 12.54 -0.53 -23.85
N LYS A 176 12.92 -1.74 -24.28
CA LYS A 176 13.87 -2.62 -23.59
C LYS A 176 15.31 -2.08 -23.54
N GLY A 177 15.70 -1.22 -24.48
CA GLY A 177 17.09 -0.71 -24.55
C GLY A 177 18.11 -1.85 -24.59
N ASP A 178 19.10 -1.82 -23.70
CA ASP A 178 20.14 -2.86 -23.58
C ASP A 178 19.85 -3.88 -22.46
N TRP A 179 18.64 -3.88 -21.89
CA TRP A 179 18.28 -4.84 -20.87
C TRP A 179 18.20 -6.26 -21.43
N THR A 180 18.78 -7.23 -20.75
CA THR A 180 18.71 -8.66 -21.09
C THR A 180 18.16 -9.47 -19.93
N LEU A 181 17.39 -10.52 -20.26
CA LEU A 181 16.93 -11.51 -19.29
C LEU A 181 17.62 -12.85 -19.58
N ASP A 182 18.03 -13.51 -18.50
CA ASP A 182 18.59 -14.86 -18.53
C ASP A 182 17.89 -15.73 -17.47
N SER A 183 17.71 -17.01 -17.76
CA SER A 183 17.15 -18.02 -16.86
C SER A 183 18.22 -19.09 -16.68
N PRO A 184 19.09 -18.98 -15.66
CA PRO A 184 20.21 -19.92 -15.48
C PRO A 184 19.76 -21.37 -15.29
N ASP A 185 18.55 -21.59 -14.77
CA ASP A 185 17.92 -22.89 -14.58
C ASP A 185 17.12 -23.38 -15.80
N GLY A 186 16.95 -22.53 -16.83
CA GLY A 186 16.15 -22.81 -18.03
C GLY A 186 14.65 -22.99 -17.78
N VAL A 187 14.15 -22.65 -16.59
CA VAL A 187 12.74 -22.85 -16.21
C VAL A 187 11.87 -21.68 -16.65
N ALA A 188 12.39 -20.46 -16.64
CA ALA A 188 11.63 -19.29 -17.07
C ALA A 188 11.71 -19.10 -18.59
N VAL A 189 10.54 -18.99 -19.23
CA VAL A 189 10.41 -18.69 -20.65
C VAL A 189 9.90 -17.25 -20.80
N PHE A 190 10.58 -16.49 -21.65
CA PHE A 190 10.31 -15.06 -21.86
C PHE A 190 9.58 -14.84 -23.19
N ASP A 191 8.34 -14.37 -23.13
CA ASP A 191 7.54 -13.93 -24.28
C ASP A 191 7.61 -12.41 -24.39
N TYR A 192 8.48 -11.92 -25.27
CA TYR A 192 8.73 -10.50 -25.49
C TYR A 192 7.66 -9.86 -26.37
N LYS A 193 7.13 -8.72 -25.93
CA LYS A 193 6.11 -7.95 -26.63
C LYS A 193 6.45 -6.47 -26.60
N SER A 194 5.83 -5.73 -27.52
CA SER A 194 5.98 -4.28 -27.63
C SER A 194 4.61 -3.67 -27.91
N ASP A 195 4.32 -2.56 -27.23
CA ASP A 195 3.15 -1.74 -27.48
C ASP A 195 3.48 -0.26 -27.29
N ASN A 196 3.12 0.56 -28.30
CA ASN A 196 3.26 2.02 -28.27
C ASN A 196 4.62 2.55 -27.79
N GLY A 197 5.72 1.89 -28.20
CA GLY A 197 7.08 2.29 -27.85
C GLY A 197 7.55 1.82 -26.47
N ASN A 198 6.73 1.05 -25.75
CA ASN A 198 7.13 0.34 -24.54
C ASN A 198 7.27 -1.15 -24.85
N ASP A 199 8.21 -1.81 -24.18
CA ASP A 199 8.38 -3.25 -24.30
C ASP A 199 7.98 -3.91 -22.98
N TYR A 200 7.51 -5.15 -23.06
CA TYR A 200 7.19 -5.93 -21.88
C TYR A 200 7.43 -7.40 -22.13
N VAL A 201 7.57 -8.15 -21.04
CA VAL A 201 7.81 -9.58 -21.05
C VAL A 201 6.75 -10.25 -20.20
N ASN A 202 6.07 -11.23 -20.79
CA ASN A 202 5.33 -12.23 -20.03
C ASN A 202 6.27 -13.39 -19.75
N ILE A 203 6.34 -13.80 -18.50
CA ILE A 203 7.12 -14.93 -18.03
C ILE A 203 6.17 -16.10 -17.91
N THR A 204 6.54 -17.21 -18.52
CA THR A 204 5.80 -18.46 -18.38
C THR A 204 6.74 -19.55 -17.92
N ARG A 205 6.18 -20.58 -17.29
CA ARG A 205 6.94 -21.75 -16.89
C ARG A 205 7.25 -22.59 -18.14
N GLY A 206 8.54 -22.75 -18.45
CA GLY A 206 9.04 -23.73 -19.39
C GLY A 206 9.03 -25.14 -18.82
N SER A 207 9.09 -26.12 -19.71
CA SER A 207 9.44 -27.49 -19.31
C SER A 207 10.92 -27.49 -18.92
N ALA A 208 11.24 -27.78 -17.66
CA ALA A 208 12.63 -27.94 -17.24
C ALA A 208 13.34 -28.89 -18.22
N SER A 209 14.37 -28.40 -18.91
CA SER A 209 15.18 -29.22 -19.81
C SER A 209 15.83 -30.32 -18.96
N GLY A 210 15.31 -31.53 -19.13
CA GLY A 210 15.61 -32.65 -18.25
C GLY A 210 17.07 -33.06 -18.28
N ASP A 211 17.66 -33.16 -17.08
CA ASP A 211 18.65 -34.18 -16.79
C ASP A 211 17.99 -35.22 -15.85
N GLY A 212 17.28 -36.16 -16.47
CA GLY A 212 17.04 -37.52 -15.98
C GLY A 212 16.52 -37.76 -14.55
N THR A 213 15.92 -36.79 -13.86
CA THR A 213 15.44 -36.98 -12.48
C THR A 213 13.93 -36.84 -12.40
N SER A 214 13.26 -37.99 -12.32
CA SER A 214 11.88 -38.26 -11.88
C SER A 214 10.79 -37.25 -12.24
N GLU A 215 9.84 -37.71 -13.06
CA GLU A 215 8.46 -37.19 -13.09
C GLU A 215 7.97 -36.83 -11.68
N GLY A 216 7.57 -35.57 -11.47
CA GLY A 216 6.65 -35.22 -10.38
C GLY A 216 6.96 -33.98 -9.54
N ALA A 217 8.14 -33.37 -9.62
CA ALA A 217 8.41 -32.14 -8.87
C ALA A 217 7.95 -30.91 -9.67
N VAL A 218 6.80 -30.34 -9.29
CA VAL A 218 6.35 -29.05 -9.83
C VAL A 218 7.30 -27.96 -9.32
N VAL A 219 8.14 -27.42 -10.20
CA VAL A 219 9.04 -26.31 -9.86
C VAL A 219 8.22 -25.02 -9.73
N ASN A 220 7.92 -24.66 -8.49
CA ASN A 220 7.12 -23.47 -8.18
C ASN A 220 7.92 -22.17 -8.16
N ASN A 221 9.25 -22.25 -8.16
CA ASN A 221 10.12 -21.08 -8.16
C ASN A 221 11.27 -21.24 -9.15
N SER A 222 11.67 -20.14 -9.78
CA SER A 222 12.83 -20.05 -10.67
C SER A 222 13.60 -18.76 -10.37
N GLU A 223 14.87 -18.70 -10.72
CA GLU A 223 15.66 -17.47 -10.68
C GLU A 223 15.90 -16.96 -12.09
N ILE A 224 15.72 -15.66 -12.29
CA ILE A 224 16.09 -14.97 -13.52
C ILE A 224 17.06 -13.83 -13.22
N ILE A 225 17.86 -13.51 -14.21
CA ILE A 225 18.85 -12.44 -14.14
C ILE A 225 18.44 -11.34 -15.13
N LEU A 226 18.21 -10.13 -14.60
CA LEU A 226 17.96 -8.92 -15.38
C LEU A 226 19.23 -8.06 -15.39
N SER A 227 19.82 -7.85 -16.57
CA SER A 227 21.11 -7.14 -16.70
C SER A 227 21.04 -5.99 -17.69
N SER A 228 21.77 -4.91 -17.41
CA SER A 228 22.04 -3.80 -18.35
C SER A 228 23.53 -3.47 -18.31
N SER A 229 24.15 -3.49 -19.50
CA SER A 229 25.57 -3.23 -19.67
C SER A 229 25.90 -1.74 -19.54
N SER A 230 25.04 -0.89 -20.09
CA SER A 230 25.14 0.57 -20.08
C SER A 230 25.05 1.12 -18.66
N LEU A 231 24.17 0.54 -17.83
CA LEU A 231 24.00 0.90 -16.42
C LEU A 231 24.92 0.12 -15.48
N LYS A 232 25.69 -0.86 -16.00
CA LYS A 232 26.50 -1.81 -15.20
C LYS A 232 25.70 -2.46 -14.08
N LYS A 233 24.47 -2.87 -14.38
CA LYS A 233 23.52 -3.46 -13.42
C LYS A 233 23.25 -4.91 -13.74
N ASN A 234 23.12 -5.70 -12.67
CA ASN A 234 22.75 -7.11 -12.72
C ASN A 234 21.89 -7.41 -11.50
N GLU A 235 20.62 -7.70 -11.73
CA GLU A 235 19.58 -7.88 -10.73
C GLU A 235 19.09 -9.32 -10.77
N LYS A 236 19.19 -10.02 -9.65
CA LYS A 236 18.61 -11.36 -9.50
C LYS A 236 17.17 -11.24 -9.05
N LEU A 237 16.27 -11.86 -9.79
CA LEU A 237 14.84 -11.88 -9.48
C LEU A 237 14.40 -13.32 -9.22
N LYS A 238 13.57 -13.48 -8.19
CA LYS A 238 12.83 -14.71 -7.94
C LYS A 238 11.51 -14.64 -8.70
N VAL A 239 11.23 -15.68 -9.47
CA VAL A 239 9.96 -15.92 -10.13
C VAL A 239 9.20 -16.97 -9.32
N THR A 240 7.98 -16.67 -8.91
CA THR A 240 7.06 -17.63 -8.28
C THR A 240 5.89 -17.88 -9.22
N TYR A 241 5.66 -19.15 -9.55
CA TYR A 241 4.55 -19.60 -10.38
C TYR A 241 3.43 -20.08 -9.46
N ASN A 242 2.32 -19.37 -9.44
CA ASN A 242 1.19 -19.67 -8.57
C ASN A 242 0.27 -20.72 -9.18
N ASN A 243 -0.50 -21.41 -8.34
CA ASN A 243 -1.41 -22.48 -8.76
C ASN A 243 -2.58 -21.98 -9.61
N ASP A 244 -2.90 -20.68 -9.52
CA ASP A 244 -3.93 -20.03 -10.34
C ASP A 244 -3.42 -19.61 -11.73
N GLY A 245 -2.14 -19.89 -12.04
CA GLY A 245 -1.50 -19.55 -13.30
C GLY A 245 -0.86 -18.15 -13.32
N SER A 246 -0.99 -17.37 -12.25
CA SER A 246 -0.30 -16.08 -12.13
C SER A 246 1.20 -16.25 -11.84
N VAL A 247 1.96 -15.22 -12.18
CA VAL A 247 3.39 -15.12 -11.88
C VAL A 247 3.62 -13.96 -10.93
N SER A 248 4.49 -14.16 -9.94
CA SER A 248 4.93 -13.12 -9.03
C SER A 248 6.45 -12.96 -9.12
N LEU A 249 6.91 -11.71 -9.11
CA LEU A 249 8.32 -11.36 -9.18
C LEU A 249 8.75 -10.64 -7.92
N SER A 250 9.95 -10.96 -7.43
CA SER A 250 10.61 -10.18 -6.38
C SER A 250 12.11 -10.18 -6.55
N ARG A 251 12.79 -9.15 -6.05
CA ARG A 251 14.25 -9.12 -6.03
C ARG A 251 14.79 -10.10 -5.00
N VAL A 252 15.86 -10.81 -5.35
CA VAL A 252 16.59 -11.64 -4.38
C VAL A 252 17.50 -10.72 -3.57
N THR A 253 17.08 -10.38 -2.35
CA THR A 253 17.93 -9.64 -1.41
C THR A 253 19.00 -10.57 -0.86
N THR A 254 20.27 -10.32 -1.19
CA THR A 254 21.40 -10.89 -0.45
C THR A 254 21.47 -10.22 0.92
N ASN A 255 21.14 -10.99 1.97
CA ASN A 255 21.40 -10.61 3.37
C ASN A 255 22.91 -10.57 3.66
#